data_AF-A0AAN7BQP2-F1
#
_entry.id   AF-A0AAN7BQP2-F1
#
_cell.length_a   1.000
_cell.length_b   1.000
_cell.length_c   1.000
_cell.angle_alpha   90.00
_cell.angle_beta   90.00
_cell.angle_gamma   90.00
#
_symmetry.space_group_name_H-M   'P 1'
#
loop_
_entity.id
_entity.type
_entity.pdbx_description
1 polymer ?
#
loop_
_entity_poly.entity_id
_entity_poly.type
_entity_poly.pdbx_seq_one_letter_code
_entity_poly.pdbx_strand_id
1 'polypeptide(L)'
;MNKTQDVSTNLLEEHKKKLSDIMTYFYDITTLSTAKVGSTASVGQAAASSMAVETMLNGIIKSVEDLLVFTRGLRQLWAIGPLVTEGEADVRATKQIEEDSKVVFEILDRLRTQRRMELLKDIGDAKISYVVDENEGGDEVRGAVNLRGLPRAVKGRR
;
A
#
# COMPACT_ATOMS: atom_id res chain seq x y z
N MET A 1 22.13 -13.55 -5.73
CA MET A 1 21.52 -14.20 -4.53
C MET A 1 22.19 -13.67 -3.25
N ASN A 2 22.17 -12.35 -2.98
CA ASN A 2 22.77 -11.78 -1.74
C ASN A 2 22.22 -10.41 -1.27
N LYS A 3 21.26 -9.79 -1.96
CA LYS A 3 20.78 -8.44 -1.60
C LYS A 3 20.00 -8.38 -0.28
N THR A 4 19.28 -9.45 0.07
CA THR A 4 18.45 -9.48 1.28
C THR A 4 19.29 -9.57 2.56
N GLN A 5 20.45 -10.23 2.49
CA GLN A 5 21.35 -10.37 3.63
C GLN A 5 22.06 -9.05 3.94
N ASP A 6 22.52 -8.32 2.91
CA ASP A 6 23.12 -6.97 3.04
C ASP A 6 22.15 -5.93 3.63
N VAL A 7 20.86 -5.99 3.27
CA VAL A 7 19.85 -5.05 3.82
C VAL A 7 19.62 -5.34 5.31
N SER A 8 19.53 -6.60 5.71
CA SER A 8 19.30 -6.97 7.11
C SER A 8 20.48 -6.62 8.03
N THR A 9 21.72 -6.76 7.56
CA THR A 9 22.92 -6.37 8.31
C THR A 9 23.02 -4.86 8.43
N ASN A 10 22.73 -4.11 7.36
CA ASN A 10 22.73 -2.65 7.37
C ASN A 10 21.70 -2.06 8.34
N LEU A 11 20.47 -2.57 8.35
CA LEU A 11 19.43 -2.12 9.30
C LEU A 11 19.82 -2.35 10.76
N LEU A 12 20.45 -3.49 11.06
CA LEU A 12 20.89 -3.83 12.40
C LEU A 12 22.09 -2.97 12.84
N GLU A 13 22.99 -2.64 11.92
CA GLU A 13 24.07 -1.67 12.15
C GLU A 13 23.53 -0.26 12.39
N GLU A 14 22.55 0.18 11.60
CA GLU A 14 21.91 1.49 11.76
C GLU A 14 21.20 1.60 13.12
N HIS A 15 20.47 0.55 13.53
CA HIS A 15 19.86 0.48 14.85
C HIS A 15 20.89 0.56 15.98
N LYS A 16 21.98 -0.23 15.89
CA LYS A 16 23.07 -0.21 16.88
C LYS A 16 23.72 1.17 16.98
N LYS A 17 23.91 1.85 15.86
CA LYS A 17 24.46 3.21 15.82
C LYS A 17 23.55 4.18 16.56
N LYS A 18 22.25 4.21 16.25
CA LYS A 18 21.29 5.09 16.92
C LYS A 18 21.20 4.83 18.44
N LEU A 19 21.22 3.56 18.85
CA LEU A 19 21.25 3.19 20.27
C LEU A 19 22.55 3.67 20.95
N SER A 20 23.69 3.49 20.30
CA SER A 20 24.99 3.95 20.79
C SER A 20 25.00 5.46 20.97
N ASP A 21 24.43 6.21 20.03
CA ASP A 21 24.35 7.67 20.10
C ASP A 21 23.52 8.11 21.32
N ILE A 22 22.34 7.50 21.55
CA ILE A 22 21.50 7.78 22.73
C ILE A 22 22.27 7.50 24.03
N MET A 23 22.92 6.34 24.12
CA MET A 23 23.67 5.95 25.32
C MET A 23 24.86 6.87 25.58
N THR A 24 25.54 7.31 24.53
CA THR A 24 26.69 8.24 24.62
C THR A 24 26.22 9.58 25.16
N TYR A 25 25.16 10.17 24.61
CA TYR A 25 24.64 11.43 25.11
C TYR A 25 24.14 11.33 26.57
N PHE A 26 23.51 10.22 26.94
CA PHE A 26 23.09 10.01 28.33
C PHE A 26 24.29 9.91 29.29
N TYR A 27 25.33 9.19 28.89
CA TYR A 27 26.58 9.11 29.66
C TYR A 27 27.27 10.47 29.78
N ASP A 28 27.31 11.25 28.70
CA ASP A 28 27.94 12.57 28.70
C ASP A 28 27.21 13.54 29.62
N ILE A 29 25.86 13.58 29.59
CA ILE A 29 25.06 14.43 30.49
C ILE A 29 25.27 14.05 31.95
N THR A 30 25.24 12.75 32.27
CA THR A 30 25.43 12.28 33.65
C THR A 30 26.83 12.58 34.15
N THR A 31 27.84 12.44 33.29
CA THR A 31 29.22 12.82 33.58
C THR A 31 29.37 14.33 33.81
N LEU A 32 28.76 15.16 32.95
CA LEU A 32 28.82 16.61 33.08
C LEU A 32 28.08 17.12 34.33
N SER A 33 26.96 16.48 34.67
CA SER A 33 26.15 16.84 35.84
C SER A 33 26.81 16.44 37.17
N THR A 34 27.60 15.36 37.16
CA THR A 34 28.34 14.88 38.34
C THR A 34 29.77 15.39 38.41
N ALA A 35 30.22 16.14 37.39
CA ALA A 35 31.53 16.76 37.37
C ALA A 35 31.69 17.68 38.58
N LYS A 36 32.71 17.41 39.40
CA LYS A 36 32.99 18.22 40.59
C LYS A 36 33.37 19.62 40.15
N VAL A 37 32.57 20.61 40.54
CA VAL A 37 32.89 22.03 40.44
C VAL A 37 34.03 22.30 41.43
N GLY A 38 35.25 22.49 40.94
CA GLY A 38 36.39 22.84 41.78
C GLY A 38 36.17 24.17 42.50
N SER A 39 36.83 24.39 43.64
CA SER A 39 36.68 25.62 44.45
C SER A 39 37.11 26.91 43.72
N THR A 40 37.69 26.80 42.52
CA THR A 40 38.11 27.88 41.63
C THR A 40 37.22 28.03 40.39
N ALA A 41 36.09 27.31 40.31
CA ALA A 41 35.22 27.35 39.15
C ALA A 41 34.60 28.74 38.96
N SER A 42 34.96 29.38 37.86
CA SER A 42 34.40 30.66 37.44
C SER A 42 32.94 30.50 37.01
N VAL A 43 32.13 31.55 37.17
CA VAL A 43 30.75 31.63 36.63
C VAL A 43 30.70 31.28 35.15
N GLY A 44 31.75 31.63 34.38
CA GLY A 44 31.86 31.27 32.97
C GLY A 44 31.98 29.75 32.71
N GLN A 45 32.60 29.00 33.62
CA GLN A 45 32.67 27.54 33.50
C GLN A 45 31.35 26.86 33.85
N ALA A 46 30.61 27.40 34.83
CA ALA A 46 29.26 26.93 35.13
C ALA A 46 28.30 27.19 33.95
N ALA A 47 28.37 28.37 33.34
CA ALA A 47 27.58 28.71 32.16
C ALA A 47 27.93 27.82 30.95
N ALA A 48 29.22 27.58 30.69
CA ALA A 48 29.66 26.68 29.62
C ALA A 48 29.17 25.23 29.84
N SER A 49 29.20 24.76 31.10
CA SER A 49 28.65 23.45 31.46
C SER A 49 27.14 23.39 31.18
N SER A 50 26.37 24.40 31.60
CA SER A 50 24.92 24.48 31.31
C SER A 50 24.63 24.41 29.81
N MET A 51 25.34 25.20 28.99
CA MET A 51 25.18 25.18 27.52
C MET A 51 25.54 23.83 26.91
N ALA A 52 26.56 23.16 27.43
CA ALA A 52 26.93 21.82 26.99
C ALA A 52 25.84 20.79 27.32
N VAL A 53 25.25 20.84 28.53
CA VAL A 53 24.09 19.98 28.89
C VAL A 53 22.91 20.22 27.95
N GLU A 54 22.56 21.48 27.68
CA GLU A 54 21.46 21.82 26.76
C GLU A 54 21.71 21.27 25.35
N THR A 55 22.94 21.39 24.86
CA THR A 55 23.32 20.86 23.54
C THR A 55 23.23 19.33 23.49
N MET A 56 23.68 18.65 24.54
CA MET A 56 23.59 17.19 24.64
C MET A 56 22.13 16.72 24.75
N LEU A 57 21.27 17.44 25.48
CA LEU A 57 19.83 17.14 25.56
C LEU A 57 19.16 17.23 24.19
N ASN A 58 19.46 18.27 23.42
CA ASN A 58 18.98 18.39 22.04
C ASN A 58 19.51 17.25 21.16
N GLY A 59 20.75 16.80 21.40
CA GLY A 59 21.32 15.60 20.77
C GLY A 59 20.52 14.33 21.06
N ILE A 60 20.09 14.13 22.31
CA ILE A 60 19.22 13.00 22.70
C ILE A 60 17.90 13.08 21.96
N ILE A 61 17.22 14.22 22.00
CA ILE A 61 15.92 14.39 21.34
C ILE A 61 16.03 14.01 19.86
N LYS A 62 17.04 14.52 19.17
CA LYS A 62 17.29 14.19 17.76
C LYS A 62 17.56 12.70 17.56
N SER A 63 18.38 12.07 18.39
CA SER A 63 18.66 10.63 18.27
C SER A 63 17.42 9.75 18.51
N VAL A 64 16.47 10.20 19.36
CA VAL A 64 15.17 9.56 19.56
C VAL A 64 14.25 9.79 18.36
N GLU A 65 14.22 10.99 17.78
CA GLU A 65 13.50 11.25 16.52
C GLU A 65 14.02 10.36 15.40
N ASP A 66 15.34 10.25 15.26
CA ASP A 66 16.01 9.38 14.29
C ASP A 66 15.67 7.89 14.51
N LEU A 67 15.48 7.46 15.75
CA LEU A 67 15.00 6.12 16.09
C LEU A 67 13.53 5.93 15.70
N LEU A 68 12.67 6.92 15.95
CA LEU A 68 11.26 6.87 15.55
C LEU A 68 11.10 6.78 14.03
N VAL A 69 11.89 7.57 13.28
CA VAL A 69 11.96 7.49 11.81
C VAL A 69 12.39 6.09 11.37
N PHE A 70 13.41 5.52 12.01
CA PHE A 70 13.85 4.15 11.71
C PHE A 70 12.75 3.11 11.97
N THR A 71 12.03 3.19 13.10
CA THR A 71 10.90 2.26 13.37
C THR A 71 9.75 2.43 12.38
N ARG A 72 9.55 3.63 11.83
CA ARG A 72 8.59 3.86 10.74
C ARG A 72 9.08 3.19 9.46
N GLY A 73 10.36 3.32 9.11
CA GLY A 73 10.97 2.63 7.98
C GLY A 73 10.85 1.10 8.08
N LEU A 74 11.10 0.53 9.26
CA LEU A 74 10.88 -0.89 9.51
C LEU A 74 9.41 -1.27 9.29
N ARG A 75 8.45 -0.53 9.82
CA ARG A 75 7.02 -0.81 9.61
C ARG A 75 6.62 -0.74 8.14
N GLN A 76 7.18 0.20 7.38
CA GLN A 76 6.96 0.27 5.93
C GLN A 76 7.53 -0.96 5.20
N LEU A 77 8.71 -1.42 5.61
CA LEU A 77 9.34 -2.64 5.08
C LEU A 77 8.46 -3.89 5.33
N TRP A 78 7.83 -3.96 6.51
CA TRP A 78 6.89 -5.02 6.84
C TRP A 78 5.56 -4.92 6.07
N ALA A 79 5.06 -3.71 5.78
CA ALA A 79 3.77 -3.51 5.13
C ALA A 79 3.83 -3.60 3.59
N ILE A 80 4.91 -3.11 2.96
CA ILE A 80 5.04 -2.98 1.50
C ILE A 80 5.96 -4.08 0.92
N GLY A 81 6.86 -4.65 1.73
CA GLY A 81 7.91 -5.56 1.27
C GLY A 81 9.28 -4.88 1.09
N PRO A 82 10.27 -5.54 0.46
CA PRO A 82 11.67 -5.11 0.47
C PRO A 82 11.84 -3.68 -0.04
N LEU A 83 12.66 -2.87 0.65
CA LEU A 83 12.92 -1.45 0.34
C LEU A 83 13.39 -1.29 -1.11
N VAL A 84 12.44 -1.04 -2.02
CA VAL A 84 12.73 -0.52 -3.34
C VAL A 84 12.81 1.00 -3.19
N THR A 85 13.80 1.62 -3.82
CA THR A 85 14.02 3.07 -3.83
C THR A 85 12.71 3.85 -4.00
N GLU A 86 12.55 4.91 -3.21
CA GLU A 86 11.37 5.78 -3.23
C GLU A 86 11.05 6.19 -4.68
N GLY A 87 9.88 5.76 -5.17
CA GLY A 87 9.41 5.95 -6.54
C GLY A 87 9.20 4.66 -7.34
N GLU A 88 10.05 3.64 -7.20
CA GLU A 88 9.88 2.37 -7.94
C GLU A 88 8.99 1.36 -7.19
N ALA A 89 8.95 1.43 -5.85
CA ALA A 89 8.10 0.59 -5.02
C ALA A 89 6.61 0.82 -5.34
N ASP A 90 6.23 2.09 -5.45
CA ASP A 90 4.85 2.50 -5.70
C ASP A 90 4.41 2.12 -7.12
N VAL A 91 5.29 2.25 -8.10
CA VAL A 91 5.03 1.85 -9.49
C VAL A 91 4.92 0.33 -9.64
N ARG A 92 5.70 -0.47 -8.89
CA ARG A 92 5.55 -1.94 -8.92
C ARG A 92 4.31 -2.39 -8.17
N ALA A 93 4.03 -1.81 -7.01
CA ALA A 93 2.85 -2.14 -6.22
C ALA A 93 1.56 -1.81 -6.99
N THR A 94 1.49 -0.62 -7.60
CA THR A 94 0.33 -0.24 -8.44
C THR A 94 0.18 -1.15 -9.66
N LYS A 95 1.29 -1.55 -10.32
CA LYS A 95 1.23 -2.51 -11.43
C LYS A 95 0.75 -3.89 -11.00
N GLN A 96 1.24 -4.42 -9.87
CA GLN A 96 0.77 -5.70 -9.34
C GLN A 96 -0.71 -5.63 -8.94
N ILE A 97 -1.13 -4.55 -8.29
CA ILE A 97 -2.53 -4.32 -7.95
C ILE A 97 -3.40 -4.24 -9.22
N GLU A 98 -2.91 -3.60 -10.29
CA GLU A 98 -3.63 -3.51 -11.57
C GLU A 98 -3.74 -4.87 -12.28
N GLU A 99 -2.67 -5.67 -12.26
CA GLU A 99 -2.66 -7.04 -12.79
C GLU A 99 -3.61 -7.95 -12.00
N ASP A 100 -3.56 -7.93 -10.68
CA ASP A 100 -4.46 -8.70 -9.81
C ASP A 100 -5.92 -8.26 -10.00
N SER A 101 -6.16 -6.95 -10.14
CA SER A 101 -7.50 -6.42 -10.41
C SER A 101 -8.04 -6.93 -11.74
N LYS A 102 -7.23 -7.00 -12.80
CA LYS A 102 -7.63 -7.57 -14.10
C LYS A 102 -8.05 -9.03 -13.97
N VAL A 103 -7.30 -9.83 -13.22
CA VAL A 103 -7.65 -11.23 -12.96
C VAL A 103 -9.01 -11.34 -12.25
N VAL A 104 -9.25 -10.51 -11.23
CA VAL A 104 -10.54 -10.48 -10.53
C VAL A 104 -11.68 -10.05 -11.46
N PHE A 105 -11.45 -9.04 -12.30
CA PHE A 105 -12.43 -8.61 -13.30
C PHE A 105 -12.77 -9.73 -14.30
N GLU A 106 -11.78 -10.46 -14.80
CA GLU A 106 -12.01 -11.59 -15.71
C GLU A 106 -12.82 -12.71 -15.04
N ILE A 107 -12.53 -13.04 -13.78
CA ILE A 107 -13.30 -14.03 -13.02
C ILE A 107 -14.74 -13.56 -12.83
N LEU A 108 -14.93 -12.28 -12.48
CA LEU A 108 -16.25 -11.69 -12.27
C LEU A 108 -17.06 -11.67 -13.58
N ASP A 109 -16.42 -11.41 -14.71
CA ASP A 109 -17.08 -11.36 -16.01
C ASP A 109 -17.47 -12.76 -16.50
N ARG A 110 -16.66 -13.78 -16.20
CA ARG A 110 -17.02 -15.18 -16.41
C ARG A 110 -18.23 -15.59 -15.57
N LEU A 111 -18.25 -15.21 -14.29
CA LEU A 111 -19.39 -15.49 -13.40
C LEU A 111 -20.66 -14.76 -13.86
N ARG A 112 -20.55 -13.48 -14.26
CA ARG A 112 -21.67 -12.72 -14.84
C ARG A 112 -22.20 -13.35 -16.12
N THR A 113 -21.31 -13.84 -16.98
CA THR A 113 -21.70 -14.48 -18.24
C THR A 113 -22.38 -15.83 -17.99
N GLN A 114 -21.85 -16.64 -17.07
CA GLN A 114 -22.50 -17.88 -16.64
C GLN A 114 -23.90 -17.61 -16.09
N ARG A 115 -24.04 -16.62 -15.20
CA ARG A 115 -25.34 -16.25 -14.64
C ARG A 115 -26.32 -15.76 -15.71
N ARG A 116 -25.86 -14.96 -16.68
CA ARG A 116 -26.69 -14.51 -17.81
C ARG A 116 -27.14 -15.70 -18.67
N MET A 117 -26.27 -16.67 -18.91
CA MET A 117 -26.60 -17.88 -19.67
C MET A 117 -27.59 -18.78 -18.92
N GLU A 118 -27.51 -18.88 -17.59
CA GLU A 118 -28.52 -19.55 -16.76
C GLU A 118 -29.89 -18.87 -16.88
N LEU A 119 -29.93 -17.54 -16.68
CA LEU A 119 -31.18 -16.79 -16.78
C LEU A 119 -31.78 -16.84 -18.20
N LEU A 120 -30.95 -16.88 -19.24
CA LEU A 120 -31.42 -17.05 -20.62
C LEU A 120 -31.91 -18.47 -20.92
N LYS A 121 -31.42 -19.50 -20.22
CA LYS A 121 -32.00 -20.85 -20.30
C LYS A 121 -33.37 -20.89 -19.65
N ASP A 122 -33.53 -20.24 -18.50
CA ASP A 122 -34.82 -20.14 -17.81
C ASP A 122 -35.83 -19.29 -18.62
N ILE A 123 -35.36 -18.28 -19.37
CA ILE A 123 -36.18 -17.47 -20.28
C ILE A 123 -36.44 -18.18 -21.62
N GLY A 124 -35.55 -19.07 -22.08
CA GLY A 124 -35.74 -19.85 -23.31
C GLY A 124 -37.00 -20.72 -23.31
N ASP A 125 -37.46 -21.12 -22.13
CA ASP A 125 -38.73 -21.83 -21.92
C ASP A 125 -39.92 -20.89 -21.63
N ALA A 126 -39.65 -19.62 -21.29
CA ALA A 126 -40.68 -18.61 -21.08
C ALA A 126 -40.91 -17.83 -22.38
N LYS A 127 -41.98 -18.17 -23.11
CA LYS A 127 -42.59 -17.29 -24.13
C LYS A 127 -42.85 -15.92 -23.50
N ILE A 128 -42.00 -14.95 -23.79
CA ILE A 128 -42.26 -13.56 -23.42
C ILE A 128 -43.32 -13.03 -24.40
N SER A 129 -44.59 -13.07 -23.97
CA SER A 129 -45.65 -12.28 -24.60
C SER A 129 -45.57 -10.86 -24.06
N TYR A 130 -45.11 -9.92 -24.89
CA TYR A 130 -45.33 -8.51 -24.61
C TYR A 130 -46.78 -8.18 -25.01
N VAL A 131 -47.59 -7.79 -24.04
CA VAL A 131 -48.84 -7.07 -24.30
C VAL A 131 -48.44 -5.61 -24.47
N VAL A 132 -48.50 -5.12 -25.70
CA VAL A 132 -48.43 -3.68 -25.96
C VAL A 132 -49.84 -3.16 -25.71
N ASP A 133 -50.05 -2.46 -24.60
CA ASP A 133 -51.25 -1.66 -24.41
C ASP A 133 -51.11 -0.41 -25.30
N GLU A 134 -51.59 -0.54 -26.54
CA GLU A 134 -51.89 0.62 -27.37
C GLU A 134 -53.25 1.17 -26.93
N ASN A 135 -53.21 2.24 -26.15
CA ASN A 135 -54.38 3.09 -26.03
C ASN A 135 -54.64 3.79 -27.37
N GLU A 136 -55.87 3.59 -27.85
CA GLU A 136 -56.59 4.29 -28.91
C GLU A 136 -56.34 3.86 -30.36
N GLY A 137 -57.12 2.85 -30.79
CA GLY A 137 -57.72 2.85 -32.13
C GLY A 137 -57.37 1.69 -33.07
N GLY A 138 -58.04 0.54 -32.89
CA GLY A 138 -58.48 -0.38 -33.95
C GLY A 138 -57.46 -0.92 -34.97
N ASP A 139 -56.84 -2.07 -34.68
CA ASP A 139 -57.00 -3.35 -35.39
C ASP A 139 -55.99 -4.38 -34.84
N GLU A 140 -56.46 -5.57 -34.46
CA GLU A 140 -55.67 -6.62 -33.79
C GLU A 140 -54.74 -7.34 -34.79
N VAL A 141 -53.53 -6.80 -35.02
CA VAL A 141 -52.54 -7.47 -35.89
C VAL A 141 -51.64 -8.39 -35.06
N ARG A 142 -51.99 -9.68 -34.97
CA ARG A 142 -51.12 -10.73 -34.41
C ARG A 142 -49.90 -10.98 -35.30
N GLY A 143 -48.82 -10.23 -35.09
CA GLY A 143 -47.52 -10.45 -35.74
C GLY A 143 -46.62 -11.40 -34.94
N ALA A 144 -46.31 -12.58 -35.49
CA ALA A 144 -45.26 -13.46 -34.97
C ALA A 144 -43.92 -13.13 -35.67
N VAL A 145 -42.97 -12.53 -34.96
CA VAL A 145 -41.63 -12.28 -35.52
C VAL A 145 -40.79 -13.55 -35.39
N ASN A 146 -40.56 -14.21 -36.53
CA ASN A 146 -39.70 -15.39 -36.64
C ASN A 146 -38.23 -14.92 -36.66
N LEU A 147 -37.46 -15.22 -35.61
CA LEU A 147 -36.02 -14.89 -35.50
C LEU A 147 -35.15 -15.76 -36.42
N ARG A 148 -35.44 -15.76 -37.72
CA ARG A 148 -34.63 -16.42 -38.75
C ARG A 148 -33.78 -15.37 -39.47
N GLY A 149 -32.90 -14.72 -38.72
CA GLY A 149 -32.10 -13.59 -39.21
C GLY A 149 -30.86 -13.29 -38.37
N LEU A 150 -30.00 -14.28 -38.16
CA LEU A 150 -28.61 -14.05 -37.74
C LEU A 150 -27.67 -14.76 -38.75
N PRO A 151 -26.59 -14.09 -39.21
CA PRO A 151 -25.72 -14.62 -40.26
C PRO A 151 -25.02 -15.89 -39.78
N ARG A 152 -25.22 -17.00 -40.52
CA ARG A 152 -24.45 -18.23 -40.31
C ARG A 152 -22.99 -18.00 -40.69
N ALA A 153 -22.11 -18.35 -39.76
CA ALA A 153 -20.66 -18.44 -39.96
C ALA A 153 -20.33 -19.25 -41.23
N VAL A 154 -19.55 -18.64 -42.13
CA VAL A 154 -18.96 -19.29 -43.30
C VAL A 154 -17.89 -20.27 -42.80
N LYS A 155 -18.22 -21.57 -42.83
CA LYS A 155 -17.24 -22.65 -42.63
C LYS A 155 -16.72 -23.05 -44.01
N GLY A 156 -15.46 -22.71 -44.28
CA GLY A 156 -14.77 -23.04 -45.52
C GLY A 156 -14.70 -24.55 -45.80
N ARG A 157 -14.68 -24.89 -47.09
CA ARG A 157 -14.33 -26.22 -47.59
C ARG A 157 -13.47 -26.10 -48.84
N ARG A 158 -12.30 -26.74 -48.72
CA ARG A 158 -11.39 -27.27 -49.75
C ARG A 158 -10.52 -26.26 -50.48
#